data_AF-A0A6B0UIM6-F1
#
_entry.id   AF-A0A6B0UIM6-F1
#
_cell.length_a   1.000
_cell.length_b   1.000
_cell.length_c   1.000
_cell.angle_alpha   90.00
_cell.angle_beta   90.00
_cell.angle_gamma   90.00
#
_symmetry.space_group_name_H-M   'P 1'
#
loop_
_entity.id
_entity.type
_entity.pdbx_description
1 polymer ?
#
loop_
_entity_poly.entity_id
_entity_poly.type
_entity_poly.pdbx_seq_one_letter_code
_entity_poly.pdbx_strand_id
1 'polypeptide(L)'
;GGFSVDNNTLTRFFSLHFILPFILLIIVIIHIIIIHEKGSRNPLGLNLNIDEIPFHPYFTVKDILGFLITLFIFSIVVLILPYILNDAENFNIANPLVTPPHILPE
;
A
#
# COMPACT_ATOMS: atom_id res chain seq x y z
N GLY A 1 5.74 -25.44 -6.32
CA GLY A 1 6.85 -26.40 -6.26
C GLY A 1 6.34 -27.72 -6.81
N GLY A 2 6.19 -27.75 -8.13
CA GLY A 2 5.44 -28.73 -8.92
C GLY A 2 5.36 -28.21 -10.37
N PHE A 3 4.61 -28.88 -11.25
CA PHE A 3 4.53 -28.51 -12.68
C PHE A 3 3.48 -27.44 -13.01
N SER A 4 2.56 -27.13 -12.09
CA SER A 4 1.49 -26.15 -12.27
C SER A 4 1.23 -25.36 -10.97
N VAL A 5 0.38 -24.34 -11.06
CA VAL A 5 -0.15 -23.62 -9.89
C VAL A 5 -1.17 -24.51 -9.20
N ASP A 6 -0.90 -24.86 -7.94
CA ASP A 6 -1.71 -25.76 -7.13
C ASP A 6 -1.50 -25.43 -5.63
N ASN A 7 -2.01 -26.25 -4.72
CA ASN A 7 -1.98 -26.04 -3.27
C ASN A 7 -0.57 -25.74 -2.70
N ASN A 8 0.47 -26.39 -3.23
CA ASN A 8 1.86 -26.12 -2.84
C ASN A 8 2.32 -24.70 -3.20
N THR A 9 1.73 -24.09 -4.21
CA THR A 9 2.00 -22.69 -4.58
C THR A 9 1.21 -21.76 -3.68
N LEU A 10 -0.07 -22.03 -3.41
CA LEU A 10 -0.92 -21.21 -2.54
C LEU A 10 -0.37 -21.11 -1.10
N THR A 11 0.04 -22.23 -0.52
CA THR A 11 0.63 -22.28 0.83
C THR A 11 1.91 -21.45 0.95
N ARG A 12 2.76 -21.48 -0.07
CA ARG A 12 3.98 -20.65 -0.14
C ARG A 12 3.64 -19.18 -0.36
N PHE A 13 2.67 -18.87 -1.22
CA PHE A 13 2.23 -17.50 -1.45
C PHE A 13 1.66 -16.89 -0.18
N PHE A 14 0.85 -17.63 0.58
CA PHE A 14 0.39 -17.18 1.90
C PHE A 14 1.56 -16.92 2.86
N SER A 15 2.52 -17.85 2.95
CA SER A 15 3.68 -17.69 3.83
C SER A 15 4.55 -16.48 3.44
N LEU A 16 4.73 -16.24 2.14
CA LEU A 16 5.46 -15.08 1.61
C LEU A 16 4.68 -13.77 1.84
N HIS A 17 3.38 -13.76 1.52
CA HIS A 17 2.51 -12.62 1.74
C HIS A 17 2.47 -12.21 3.21
N PHE A 18 2.55 -13.18 4.14
CA PHE A 18 2.62 -12.89 5.56
C PHE A 18 3.93 -12.23 5.98
N ILE A 19 5.09 -12.71 5.49
CA ILE A 19 6.40 -12.19 5.93
C ILE A 19 6.79 -10.88 5.24
N LEU A 20 6.38 -10.67 3.99
CA LEU A 20 6.76 -9.52 3.17
C LEU A 20 6.40 -8.15 3.81
N PRO A 21 5.21 -7.94 4.41
CA PRO A 21 4.87 -6.69 5.09
C PRO A 21 5.83 -6.33 6.23
N PHE A 22 6.36 -7.31 6.96
CA PHE A 22 7.33 -7.07 8.03
C PHE A 22 8.71 -6.69 7.49
N ILE A 23 9.12 -7.31 6.37
CA ILE A 23 10.33 -6.90 5.65
C ILE A 23 10.16 -5.46 5.15
N LEU A 24 8.99 -5.13 4.60
CA LEU A 24 8.67 -3.79 4.14
C LEU A 24 8.70 -2.76 5.29
N LEU A 25 8.21 -3.12 6.48
CA LEU A 25 8.32 -2.27 7.67
C LEU A 25 9.77 -1.92 8.01
N ILE A 26 10.69 -2.90 7.95
CA ILE A 26 12.12 -2.65 8.17
C ILE A 26 12.68 -1.69 7.11
N ILE A 27 12.30 -1.89 5.84
CA ILE A 27 12.70 -0.99 4.74
C ILE A 27 12.16 0.43 4.97
N VAL A 28 10.92 0.58 5.44
CA VAL A 28 10.32 1.89 5.77
C VAL A 28 11.09 2.59 6.89
N ILE A 29 11.51 1.87 7.94
CA ILE A 29 12.33 2.47 9.01
C ILE A 29 13.68 2.95 8.47
N ILE A 30 14.36 2.14 7.66
CA ILE A 30 15.63 2.52 7.02
C ILE A 30 15.42 3.75 6.13
N HIS A 31 14.34 3.77 5.35
CA HIS A 31 13.98 4.89 4.49
C HIS A 31 13.78 6.19 5.29
N ILE A 32 13.05 6.12 6.42
CA ILE A 32 12.84 7.26 7.31
C ILE A 32 14.16 7.77 7.89
N ILE A 33 15.05 6.87 8.34
CA ILE A 33 16.38 7.26 8.86
C ILE A 33 17.17 8.04 7.81
N ILE A 34 17.20 7.57 6.55
CA ILE A 34 17.91 8.26 5.46
C ILE A 34 17.33 9.66 5.20
N ILE A 35 16.01 9.82 5.31
CA ILE A 35 15.37 11.13 5.18
C ILE A 35 15.70 12.01 6.39
N HIS A 36 15.74 11.47 7.60
CA HIS A 36 16.11 12.23 8.79
C HIS A 36 17.54 12.78 8.73
N GLU A 37 18.49 12.05 8.15
CA GLU A 37 19.87 12.53 7.97
C GLU A 37 19.99 13.69 6.97
N LYS A 38 19.15 13.72 5.93
CA LYS A 38 19.23 14.73 4.85
C LYS A 38 18.21 15.86 4.99
N GLY A 39 17.18 15.68 5.80
CA GLY A 39 15.99 16.52 5.81
C GLY A 39 15.08 16.31 4.60
N SER A 40 13.87 16.86 4.70
CA SER A 40 12.91 16.90 3.57
C SER A 40 13.32 17.95 2.54
N ARG A 41 12.78 17.86 1.32
CA ARG A 41 12.93 18.90 0.29
C ARG A 41 11.68 19.77 0.25
N ASN A 42 11.80 21.00 -0.25
CA ASN A 42 10.68 21.89 -0.51
C ASN A 42 10.34 21.98 -2.01
N PRO A 43 9.15 22.49 -2.38
CA PRO A 43 8.73 22.60 -3.78
C PRO A 43 9.64 23.47 -4.65
N LEU A 44 10.36 24.43 -4.07
CA LEU A 44 11.28 25.32 -4.80
C LEU A 44 12.67 24.68 -4.99
N GLY A 45 12.96 23.56 -4.32
CA GLY A 45 14.26 22.88 -4.39
C GLY A 45 15.43 23.67 -3.78
N LEU A 46 15.15 24.75 -3.05
CA LEU A 46 16.17 25.59 -2.40
C LEU A 46 16.58 25.03 -1.04
N ASN A 47 17.67 25.52 -0.46
CA ASN A 47 18.08 25.12 0.89
C ASN A 47 17.06 25.58 1.94
N LEU A 48 16.62 24.65 2.80
CA LEU A 48 15.62 24.89 3.85
C LEU A 48 16.16 25.55 5.11
N ASN A 49 17.47 25.47 5.36
CA ASN A 49 18.11 25.92 6.60
C ASN A 49 17.85 27.41 6.96
N ILE A 50 17.29 28.19 6.03
CA ILE A 50 16.97 29.60 6.20
C ILE A 50 15.61 29.79 6.90
N ASP A 51 14.68 28.83 6.77
CA ASP A 51 13.30 28.93 7.28
C ASP A 51 12.76 27.53 7.64
N GLU A 52 13.26 26.97 8.74
CA GLU A 52 12.78 25.71 9.28
C GLU A 52 11.75 25.95 10.39
N ILE A 53 10.62 25.25 10.30
CA ILE A 53 9.58 25.20 11.35
C ILE A 53 9.57 23.82 12.02
N PRO A 54 9.23 23.73 13.32
CA PRO A 54 9.13 22.44 13.99
C PRO A 54 8.00 21.59 13.39
N PHE A 55 8.17 20.26 13.38
CA PHE A 55 7.15 19.34 12.88
C PHE A 55 5.83 19.46 13.63
N HIS A 56 5.90 19.53 14.97
CA HIS A 56 4.75 19.79 15.83
C HIS A 56 4.68 21.29 16.19
N PRO A 57 3.51 21.95 16.09
CA PRO A 57 2.19 21.39 15.75
C PRO A 57 1.87 21.35 14.25
N TYR A 58 2.66 22.04 13.42
CA TYR A 58 2.29 22.41 12.05
C TYR A 58 2.00 21.20 11.15
N PHE A 59 2.98 20.31 10.96
CA PHE A 59 2.82 19.13 10.12
C PHE A 59 1.97 18.07 10.80
N THR A 60 2.00 17.97 12.13
CA THR A 60 1.11 17.04 12.87
C THR A 60 -0.37 17.31 12.58
N VAL A 61 -0.82 18.57 12.66
CA VAL A 61 -2.22 18.92 12.38
C VAL A 61 -2.56 18.72 10.91
N LYS A 62 -1.64 19.08 10.01
CA LYS A 62 -1.81 18.88 8.57
C LYS A 62 -1.96 17.40 8.20
N ASP A 63 -1.14 16.53 8.79
CA ASP A 63 -1.16 15.09 8.53
C ASP A 63 -2.41 14.43 9.10
N ILE A 64 -2.89 14.86 10.28
CA ILE A 64 -4.18 14.40 10.83
C ILE A 64 -5.33 14.76 9.89
N LEU A 65 -5.37 15.98 9.35
CA LEU A 65 -6.39 16.37 8.39
C LEU A 65 -6.32 15.49 7.12
N GLY A 66 -5.13 15.26 6.58
CA GLY A 66 -4.93 14.37 5.43
C GLY A 66 -5.42 12.95 5.72
N PHE A 67 -5.07 12.39 6.87
CA PHE A 67 -5.50 11.06 7.30
C PHE A 67 -7.03 10.96 7.41
N LEU A 68 -7.69 11.97 7.98
CA LEU A 68 -9.16 12.00 8.07
C LEU A 68 -9.83 12.00 6.70
N ILE A 69 -9.29 12.76 5.73
CA ILE A 69 -9.81 12.78 4.36
C ILE A 69 -9.63 11.41 3.69
N THR A 70 -8.45 10.80 3.80
CA THR A 70 -8.20 9.46 3.25
C THR A 70 -9.10 8.41 3.89
N LEU A 71 -9.26 8.45 5.21
CA LEU A 71 -10.14 7.52 5.94
C LEU A 71 -11.60 7.69 5.53
N PHE A 72 -12.06 8.92 5.32
CA PHE A 72 -13.40 9.20 4.85
C PHE A 72 -13.65 8.60 3.46
N ILE A 73 -12.74 8.82 2.50
CA ILE A 73 -12.84 8.24 1.16
C ILE A 73 -12.79 6.71 1.23
N PHE A 74 -11.87 6.15 2.01
CA PHE A 74 -11.77 4.71 2.21
C PHE A 74 -13.08 4.12 2.79
N SER A 75 -13.69 4.80 3.76
CA SER A 75 -14.96 4.37 4.34
C SER A 75 -16.11 4.35 3.33
N ILE A 76 -16.15 5.30 2.38
CA ILE A 76 -17.13 5.30 1.29
C ILE A 76 -16.94 4.08 0.39
N VAL A 77 -15.70 3.78 0.01
CA VAL A 77 -15.40 2.60 -0.82
C VAL A 77 -15.83 1.33 -0.11
N VAL A 78 -15.47 1.15 1.17
CA VAL A 78 -15.79 -0.08 1.91
C VAL A 78 -17.29 -0.22 2.21
N LEU A 79 -17.97 0.86 2.61
CA LEU A 79 -19.34 0.78 3.11
C LEU A 79 -20.41 0.93 2.02
N ILE A 80 -20.14 1.73 0.98
CA ILE A 80 -21.12 2.06 -0.05
C ILE A 80 -20.82 1.33 -1.36
N LEU A 81 -19.55 1.20 -1.74
CA LEU A 81 -19.12 0.66 -3.03
C LEU A 81 -18.06 -0.46 -2.91
N PRO A 82 -18.29 -1.52 -2.11
CA PRO A 82 -17.25 -2.49 -1.73
C PRO A 82 -16.63 -3.25 -2.91
N TYR A 83 -17.32 -3.31 -4.05
CA TYR A 83 -16.89 -4.06 -5.22
C TYR A 83 -16.44 -3.20 -6.39
N ILE A 84 -16.38 -1.87 -6.25
CA ILE A 84 -16.03 -0.98 -7.38
C ILE A 84 -14.60 -1.19 -7.90
N LEU A 85 -13.69 -1.67 -7.05
CA LEU A 85 -12.29 -1.95 -7.39
C LEU A 85 -12.01 -3.45 -7.56
N ASN A 86 -13.03 -4.30 -7.56
CA ASN A 86 -12.89 -5.76 -7.67
C ASN A 86 -13.34 -6.26 -9.04
N ASP A 87 -12.69 -7.31 -9.53
CA ASP A 87 -13.17 -8.08 -10.69
C ASP A 87 -14.28 -9.06 -10.26
N ALA A 88 -15.38 -9.07 -11.01
CA ALA A 88 -16.50 -9.98 -10.78
C ALA A 88 -16.10 -11.47 -10.96
N GLU A 89 -15.07 -11.76 -11.77
CA GLU A 89 -14.61 -13.13 -11.99
C GLU A 89 -14.03 -13.78 -10.73
N ASN A 90 -13.46 -12.99 -9.81
CA ASN A 90 -12.86 -13.47 -8.55
C ASN A 90 -13.89 -14.01 -7.54
N PHE A 91 -15.19 -13.84 -7.78
CA PHE A 91 -16.24 -14.49 -6.99
C PHE A 91 -16.48 -15.95 -7.38
N ASN A 92 -15.99 -16.38 -8.54
CA ASN A 92 -16.07 -17.77 -8.96
C ASN A 92 -14.90 -18.58 -8.39
N ILE A 93 -15.13 -19.86 -8.12
CA ILE A 93 -14.05 -20.77 -7.68
C ILE A 93 -13.07 -20.98 -8.84
N ALA A 94 -11.78 -20.92 -8.54
CA ALA A 94 -10.72 -21.14 -9.52
C ALA A 94 -10.86 -22.51 -10.20
N ASN A 95 -10.83 -22.53 -11.54
CA ASN A 95 -10.86 -23.74 -12.35
C ASN A 95 -9.62 -23.80 -13.27
N PRO A 96 -8.68 -24.73 -13.06
CA PRO A 96 -7.45 -24.79 -13.84
C PRO A 96 -7.66 -25.18 -15.32
N LEU A 97 -8.85 -25.66 -15.68
CA LEU A 97 -9.18 -26.06 -17.06
C LEU A 97 -9.87 -24.94 -17.84
N VAL A 98 -10.25 -23.84 -17.20
CA VAL A 98 -11.01 -22.75 -17.81
C VAL A 98 -10.32 -21.43 -17.52
N THR A 99 -9.78 -20.81 -18.56
CA THR A 99 -9.33 -19.41 -18.49
C THR A 99 -10.52 -18.50 -18.79
N PRO A 100 -10.78 -17.48 -17.96
CA PRO A 100 -11.81 -16.51 -18.26
C PRO A 100 -11.52 -15.73 -19.56
N PRO A 101 -12.55 -15.26 -20.28
CA PRO A 101 -12.39 -14.61 -21.58
C PRO A 101 -11.69 -13.25 -21.50
N HIS A 102 -11.81 -12.54 -20.38
CA HIS A 102 -11.26 -11.20 -20.17
C HIS A 102 -10.32 -11.13 -18.96
N ILE A 103 -9.38 -12.07 -18.85
CA ILE A 103 -8.42 -12.11 -17.74
C ILE A 103 -7.57 -10.84 -17.66
N LEU A 104 -7.54 -10.23 -16.48
CA LEU A 104 -6.75 -9.02 -16.18
C LEU A 104 -6.25 -9.04 -14.73
N PRO A 105 -5.09 -8.42 -14.46
CA PRO A 105 -4.68 -8.14 -13.09
C PRO A 105 -5.52 -6.99 -12.51
N GLU A 106 -5.61 -6.95 -11.18
CA GLU A 106 -6.12 -5.78 -10.44
C GLU A 106 -5.29 -4.50 -10.65
#